data_AF-A0A9D5TUH5-F1
#
_entry.id   AF-A0A9D5TUH5-F1
#
_cell.length_a   1.000
_cell.length_b   1.000
_cell.length_c   1.000
_cell.angle_alpha   90.00
_cell.angle_beta   90.00
_cell.angle_gamma   90.00
#
_symmetry.space_group_name_H-M   'P 1'
#
loop_
_entity.id
_entity.type
_entity.pdbx_description
1 polymer ?
#
loop_
_entity_poly.entity_id
_entity_poly.type
_entity_poly.pdbx_seq_one_letter_code
_entity_poly.pdbx_strand_id
1 'polypeptide(L)' 'MNVKLELFASAVSEAIHQAIEYIHIDTDDIHSVALVVLGEIKSIIQDETIEDDFYVVEEIVKVFEKYHIDAGFRHDFG' A
#
# COMPACT_ATOMS: atom_id res chain seq x y z
N MET A 1 -13.77 -4.59 -37.90
CA MET A 1 -12.54 -4.07 -37.27
C MET A 1 -12.55 -2.57 -37.42
N ASN A 2 -12.69 -1.81 -36.33
CA ASN A 2 -12.83 -0.35 -36.40
C ASN A 2 -11.45 0.29 -36.28
N VAL A 3 -10.76 0.40 -37.41
CA VAL A 3 -9.37 0.87 -37.52
C VAL A 3 -9.15 2.22 -36.81
N LYS A 4 -10.16 3.10 -36.78
CA LYS A 4 -10.08 4.38 -36.07
C LYS A 4 -9.99 4.21 -34.55
N LEU A 5 -10.71 3.24 -34.00
CA LEU A 5 -10.70 2.94 -32.57
C LEU A 5 -9.35 2.35 -32.15
N GLU A 6 -8.78 1.47 -32.97
CA GLU A 6 -7.47 0.86 -32.71
C GLU A 6 -6.34 1.89 -32.77
N LEU A 7 -6.35 2.78 -33.76
CA LEU A 7 -5.39 3.88 -33.85
C LEU A 7 -5.52 4.84 -32.66
N PHE A 8 -6.74 5.14 -32.23
CA PHE A 8 -6.97 5.98 -31.04
C PHE A 8 -6.48 5.30 -29.76
N ALA A 9 -6.79 4.03 -29.56
CA ALA A 9 -6.32 3.27 -28.39
C ALA A 9 -4.80 3.19 -28.34
N SER A 10 -4.15 2.98 -29.49
CA SER A 10 -2.68 2.98 -29.59
C SER A 10 -2.10 4.34 -29.23
N ALA A 11 -2.65 5.43 -29.79
CA ALA A 11 -2.17 6.78 -29.51
C ALA A 11 -2.35 7.18 -28.04
N VAL A 12 -3.47 6.79 -27.42
CA VAL A 12 -3.71 7.02 -25.99
C VAL A 12 -2.73 6.21 -25.14
N SER A 13 -2.53 4.93 -25.47
CA SER A 13 -1.59 4.07 -24.73
C SER A 13 -0.16 4.62 -24.81
N GLU A 14 0.25 5.10 -25.97
CA GLU A 14 1.58 5.66 -26.19
C GLU A 14 1.76 7.00 -25.46
N ALA A 15 0.75 7.86 -25.47
CA ALA A 15 0.75 9.11 -24.71
C ALA A 15 0.82 8.87 -23.19
N ILE A 16 0.10 7.86 -22.68
CA ILE A 16 0.17 7.46 -21.26
C ILE A 16 1.56 6.90 -20.94
N HIS A 17 2.13 6.06 -21.81
CA HIS A 17 3.44 5.46 -21.59
C HIS A 17 4.53 6.53 -21.50
N GLN A 18 4.53 7.48 -22.44
CA GLN A 18 5.44 8.61 -22.42
C GLN A 18 5.23 9.48 -21.18
N ALA A 19 3.98 9.76 -20.80
CA ALA A 19 3.70 10.53 -19.60
C ALA A 19 4.24 9.84 -18.34
N ILE A 20 4.11 8.51 -18.23
CA ILE A 20 4.64 7.72 -17.10
C ILE A 20 6.17 7.70 -17.09
N GLU A 21 6.85 7.62 -18.23
CA GLU A 21 8.32 7.68 -18.29
C GLU A 21 8.89 9.01 -17.74
N TYR A 22 8.11 10.11 -17.81
CA TYR A 22 8.47 11.40 -17.22
C TYR A 22 7.97 11.60 -15.79
N ILE A 23 7.14 10.69 -15.26
CA ILE A 23 6.83 10.66 -13.83
C ILE A 23 8.06 10.10 -13.15
N HIS A 24 8.90 11.00 -12.64
CA HIS A 24 9.92 10.64 -11.66
C HIS A 24 9.18 10.13 -10.41
N ILE A 25 9.05 8.81 -10.29
CA ILE A 25 8.65 8.18 -9.03
C ILE A 25 9.87 8.32 -8.14
N ASP A 26 9.85 9.34 -7.29
CA ASP A 26 10.87 9.51 -6.27
C ASP A 26 10.84 8.28 -5.37
N THR A 27 11.92 7.52 -5.33
CA THR A 27 12.04 6.37 -4.42
C THR A 27 11.97 6.81 -2.95
N ASP A 28 12.21 8.10 -2.65
CA ASP A 28 11.96 8.67 -1.33
C ASP A 28 10.45 8.68 -0.98
N ASP A 29 9.55 8.75 -1.98
CA ASP A 29 8.11 8.56 -1.77
C ASP A 29 7.77 7.07 -1.52
N ILE A 30 8.55 6.12 -2.02
CA ILE A 30 8.40 4.69 -1.69
C ILE A 30 8.91 4.40 -0.26
N HIS A 31 9.90 5.16 0.21
CA HIS A 31 10.30 5.17 1.62
C HIS A 31 9.19 5.73 2.55
N SER A 32 8.23 6.50 2.04
CA SER A 32 7.18 7.11 2.85
C SER A 32 6.21 6.08 3.46
N VAL A 33 5.73 5.10 2.70
CA VAL A 33 4.68 4.18 3.18
C VAL A 33 5.22 3.24 4.26
N ALA A 34 6.41 2.67 4.06
CA ALA A 34 7.01 1.78 5.06
C ALA A 34 7.29 2.51 6.38
N LEU A 35 7.80 3.75 6.32
CA LEU A 35 8.04 4.57 7.51
C LEU A 35 6.74 4.99 8.20
N VAL A 36 5.70 5.31 7.42
CA VAL A 36 4.37 5.63 7.95
C VAL A 36 3.77 4.42 8.66
N VAL A 37 3.79 3.24 8.02
CA VAL A 37 3.29 1.98 8.60
C VAL A 37 4.03 1.65 9.90
N LEU A 38 5.36 1.72 9.90
CA LEU A 38 6.18 1.49 11.10
C LEU A 38 5.88 2.53 12.19
N GLY A 39 5.60 3.79 11.82
CA GLY A 39 5.20 4.84 12.74
C GLY A 39 3.83 4.57 13.38
N GLU A 40 2.85 4.11 12.61
CA GLU A 40 1.53 3.72 13.11
C GLU A 40 1.63 2.51 14.06
N ILE A 41 2.36 1.47 13.67
CA ILE A 41 2.60 0.28 14.52
C ILE A 41 3.29 0.68 15.83
N LYS A 42 4.33 1.52 15.76
CA LYS A 42 5.01 2.02 16.95
C LYS A 42 4.06 2.77 17.88
N SER A 43 3.17 3.60 17.33
CA SER A 43 2.20 4.36 18.12
C SER A 43 1.22 3.44 18.84
N ILE A 44 0.75 2.38 18.17
CA ILE A 44 -0.12 1.35 18.76
C ILE A 44 0.59 0.62 19.91
N ILE A 45 1.86 0.21 19.71
CA ILE A 45 2.65 -0.47 20.75
C ILE A 45 2.90 0.43 21.97
N GLN A 46 3.01 1.74 21.75
CA GLN A 46 3.26 2.73 22.82
C GLN A 46 1.97 3.25 23.46
N ASP A 47 0.80 2.83 22.99
CA ASP A 47 -0.48 3.27 23.53
C ASP A 47 -0.80 2.53 24.83
N GLU A 48 -0.53 3.20 25.95
CA GLU A 48 -0.82 2.70 27.31
C GLU A 48 -2.32 2.62 27.62
N THR A 49 -3.21 3.07 26.72
CA THR A 49 -4.66 2.95 26.89
C THR A 49 -5.21 1.60 26.41
N ILE A 50 -4.44 0.84 25.64
CA ILE A 50 -4.80 -0.51 25.21
C ILE A 50 -4.44 -1.49 26.33
N GLU A 51 -5.44 -2.02 27.02
CA GLU A 51 -5.24 -2.80 28.25
C GLU A 51 -4.75 -4.24 28.02
N ASP A 52 -4.85 -4.77 26.80
CA ASP A 52 -4.54 -6.17 26.48
C ASP A 52 -3.77 -6.29 25.14
N ASP A 53 -2.69 -7.08 25.17
CA ASP A 53 -1.83 -7.44 24.04
C ASP A 53 -2.62 -7.98 22.85
N PHE A 54 -3.76 -8.65 23.09
CA PHE A 54 -4.63 -9.11 22.02
C PHE A 54 -5.13 -7.94 21.15
N TYR A 55 -5.61 -6.86 21.77
CA TYR A 55 -6.10 -5.70 21.03
C TYR A 55 -4.96 -4.92 20.37
N VAL A 56 -3.77 -4.88 20.99
CA VAL A 56 -2.56 -4.31 20.35
C VAL A 56 -2.28 -5.03 19.02
N VAL A 57 -2.34 -6.36 19.01
CA VAL A 57 -2.13 -7.16 17.80
C VAL A 57 -3.25 -6.94 16.78
N GLU A 58 -4.51 -6.89 17.21
CA GLU A 58 -5.65 -6.63 16.32
C GLU A 58 -5.53 -5.27 15.61
N GLU A 59 -5.16 -4.22 16.33
CA GLU A 59 -4.95 -2.89 15.75
C GLU A 59 -3.77 -2.87 14.78
N ILE A 60 -2.68 -3.60 15.07
CA ILE A 60 -1.58 -3.77 14.12
C ILE A 60 -2.05 -4.45 12.83
N VAL A 61 -2.86 -5.51 12.92
CA VAL A 61 -3.43 -6.18 11.73
C VAL A 61 -4.27 -5.21 10.90
N LYS A 62 -5.07 -4.35 11.53
CA LYS A 62 -5.83 -3.30 10.83
C LYS A 62 -4.93 -2.33 10.06
N VAL A 63 -3.72 -2.03 10.56
CA VAL A 63 -2.72 -1.25 9.80
C VAL A 63 -2.28 -2.00 8.55
N PHE A 64 -1.96 -3.29 8.65
CA PHE A 64 -1.61 -4.09 7.46
C PHE A 64 -2.74 -4.11 6.43
N GLU A 65 -4.00 -4.30 6.85
CA GLU A 65 -5.17 -4.27 5.97
C GLU A 65 -5.37 -2.91 5.30
N LYS A 66 -5.25 -1.82 6.07
CA LYS A 66 -5.39 -0.43 5.59
C LYS A 66 -4.41 -0.11 4.46
N TYR A 67 -3.18 -0.65 4.51
CA TYR A 67 -2.16 -0.44 3.49
C TYR A 67 -2.10 -1.57 2.45
N HIS A 68 -3.04 -2.50 2.46
CA HIS A 68 -3.07 -3.67 1.57
C HIS A 68 -1.78 -4.51 1.62
N ILE A 69 -1.15 -4.59 2.79
CA ILE A 69 0.06 -5.37 3.03
C ILE A 69 -0.36 -6.76 3.54
N ASP A 70 0.17 -7.80 2.92
CA ASP A 70 -0.03 -9.17 3.38
C ASP A 70 0.67 -9.36 4.74
N ALA A 71 -0.12 -9.51 5.80
CA ALA A 71 0.36 -9.80 7.15
C ALA A 71 0.81 -11.27 7.31
N GLY A 72 0.57 -12.10 6.30
CA GLY A 72 0.77 -13.55 6.35
C GLY A 72 -0.29 -14.25 7.22
N PHE A 73 -0.20 -15.57 7.28
CA PHE A 73 -1.04 -16.38 8.15
C PHE A 73 -0.32 -16.63 9.47
N ARG A 74 -0.91 -16.16 10.59
CA ARG A 74 -0.58 -16.69 11.91
C ARG A 74 -1.37 -17.99 12.05
N HIS A 75 -0.68 -19.13 12.20
CA HIS A 75 -1.34 -20.36 12.62
C HIS A 75 -1.92 -20.10 14.02
N ASP A 76 -3.20 -19.76 14.10
CA ASP A 76 -3.96 -19.94 15.32
C ASP A 76 -3.85 -21.43 15.67
N PHE A 77 -3.16 -21.73 16.76
CA PHE A 77 -3.15 -23.06 17.33
C PHE A 77 -4.56 -23.32 17.88
N GLY A 78 -5.38 -24.01 17.09
CA GLY A 78 -6.56 -24.72 17.57
C GLY A 78 -6.19 -25.87 18.49
#